data_AF-A0A7C1ARA6-F1
#
_entry.id   AF-A0A7C1ARA6-F1
#
_cell.length_a   1.000
_cell.length_b   1.000
_cell.length_c   1.000
_cell.angle_alpha   90.00
_cell.angle_beta   90.00
_cell.angle_gamma   90.00
#
_symmetry.space_group_name_H-M   'P 1'
#
loop_
_entity.id
_entity.type
_entity.pdbx_description
1 polymer ?
#
loop_
_entity_poly.entity_id
_entity_poly.type
_entity_poly.pdbx_seq_one_letter_code
_entity_poly.pdbx_strand_id
1 'polypeptide(L)'
;MKKCARNLVRSIFLIFIWAVPLLSQPAKTEDPAILTVDRIFAANEFSPERFGPARWIDDGKGYTTLEKSAGITRGRDIVYCETKSGRRKILVPVKNIFLPRRIVTSKH
;
A
#
# COMPACT_ATOMS: atom_id res chain seq x y z
N MET A 1 -22.29 -61.83 7.42
CA MET A 1 -22.54 -60.36 7.32
C MET A 1 -21.29 -59.48 7.42
N LYS A 2 -20.29 -59.80 8.27
CA LYS A 2 -19.07 -58.97 8.48
C LYS A 2 -18.16 -58.76 7.25
N LYS A 3 -18.17 -59.68 6.27
CA LYS A 3 -17.39 -59.59 5.02
C LYS A 3 -17.92 -58.54 4.03
N CYS A 4 -19.25 -58.34 3.98
CA CYS A 4 -19.88 -57.36 3.10
C CYS A 4 -19.57 -55.92 3.58
N ALA A 5 -19.65 -55.67 4.90
CA ALA A 5 -19.27 -54.39 5.49
C ALA A 5 -17.77 -54.08 5.32
N ARG A 6 -16.90 -55.08 5.43
CA ARG A 6 -15.43 -54.90 5.26
C ARG A 6 -15.02 -54.63 3.80
N ASN A 7 -15.73 -55.21 2.84
CA ASN A 7 -15.50 -54.96 1.42
C ASN A 7 -16.11 -53.62 1.00
N LEU A 8 -17.25 -53.23 1.58
CA LEU A 8 -17.87 -51.92 1.39
C LEU A 8 -16.98 -50.79 1.91
N VAL A 9 -16.42 -50.93 3.13
CA VAL A 9 -15.50 -49.95 3.70
C VAL A 9 -14.21 -49.85 2.89
N ARG A 10 -13.68 -50.98 2.38
CA ARG A 10 -12.53 -50.98 1.46
C ARG A 10 -12.83 -50.27 0.14
N SER A 11 -14.01 -50.48 -0.44
CA SER A 11 -14.42 -49.77 -1.67
C SER A 11 -14.62 -48.27 -1.44
N ILE A 12 -15.22 -47.87 -0.30
CA ILE A 12 -15.32 -46.46 0.08
C ILE A 12 -13.92 -45.86 0.25
N PHE A 13 -13.00 -46.58 0.91
CA PHE A 13 -11.62 -46.13 1.10
C PHE A 13 -10.86 -46.00 -0.23
N LEU A 14 -11.05 -46.93 -1.17
CA LEU A 14 -10.47 -46.88 -2.51
C LEU A 14 -11.03 -45.71 -3.35
N ILE A 15 -12.34 -45.44 -3.27
CA ILE A 15 -12.97 -44.29 -3.91
C ILE A 15 -12.46 -42.98 -3.30
N PHE A 16 -12.30 -42.94 -1.99
CA PHE A 16 -11.76 -41.76 -1.29
C PHE A 16 -10.31 -41.49 -1.68
N ILE A 17 -9.47 -42.53 -1.79
CA ILE A 17 -8.08 -42.41 -2.26
C ILE A 17 -8.01 -41.90 -3.70
N TRP A 18 -8.92 -42.31 -4.58
CA TRP A 18 -8.97 -41.84 -5.97
C TRP A 18 -9.57 -40.44 -6.15
N ALA A 19 -10.43 -39.99 -5.23
CA ALA A 19 -11.10 -38.69 -5.33
C ALA A 19 -10.28 -37.51 -4.78
N VAL A 20 -9.35 -37.76 -3.84
CA VAL A 20 -8.55 -36.72 -3.17
C VAL A 20 -7.65 -35.88 -4.12
N PRO A 21 -7.00 -36.41 -5.17
CA PRO A 21 -6.10 -35.59 -6.00
C PRO A 21 -6.84 -34.58 -6.90
N LEU A 22 -8.17 -34.67 -7.05
CA LEU A 22 -8.96 -33.70 -7.83
C LEU A 22 -9.14 -32.35 -7.12
N LEU A 23 -9.00 -32.30 -5.80
CA LEU A 23 -9.09 -31.07 -5.01
C LEU A 23 -7.75 -30.32 -4.89
N SER A 24 -6.63 -31.00 -5.16
CA SER A 24 -5.30 -30.40 -5.09
C SER A 24 -4.88 -29.85 -6.45
N GLN A 25 -5.52 -28.78 -6.90
CA GLN A 25 -4.95 -27.99 -7.99
C GLN A 25 -3.77 -27.17 -7.44
N PRO A 26 -2.57 -27.24 -8.03
CA PRO A 26 -1.49 -26.35 -7.64
C PRO A 26 -1.97 -24.91 -7.87
N ALA A 27 -1.82 -24.06 -6.85
CA ALA A 27 -2.02 -22.63 -7.02
C ALA A 27 -1.16 -22.18 -8.20
N LYS A 28 -1.78 -21.52 -9.18
CA LYS A 28 -1.08 -21.02 -10.36
C LYS A 28 -0.14 -19.92 -9.87
N THR A 29 1.12 -20.26 -9.63
CA THR A 29 2.15 -19.28 -9.29
C THR A 29 2.40 -18.44 -10.54
N GLU A 30 1.80 -17.27 -10.57
CA GLU A 30 2.04 -16.30 -11.63
C GLU A 30 3.48 -15.83 -11.56
N ASP A 31 4.15 -15.75 -12.71
CA ASP A 31 5.52 -15.23 -12.79
C ASP A 31 5.50 -13.75 -12.37
N PRO A 32 6.24 -13.37 -11.30
CA PRO A 32 6.27 -11.99 -10.82
C PRO A 32 6.90 -11.01 -11.82
N ALA A 33 7.56 -11.48 -12.88
CA ALA A 33 8.01 -10.62 -13.97
C ALA A 33 6.90 -10.23 -14.96
N ILE A 34 5.79 -10.99 -15.01
CA ILE A 34 4.68 -10.73 -15.92
C ILE A 34 3.70 -9.75 -15.27
N LEU A 35 3.40 -8.66 -16.00
CA LEU A 35 2.47 -7.63 -15.56
C LEU A 35 1.09 -7.91 -16.14
N THR A 36 0.10 -8.16 -15.28
CA THR A 36 -1.32 -8.33 -15.64
C THR A 36 -2.13 -7.12 -15.17
N VAL A 37 -3.25 -6.83 -15.85
CA VAL A 37 -4.15 -5.72 -15.46
C VAL A 37 -4.64 -5.91 -14.03
N ASP A 38 -5.05 -7.13 -13.68
CA ASP A 38 -5.47 -7.46 -12.31
C ASP A 38 -4.35 -7.18 -11.31
N ARG A 39 -3.09 -7.56 -11.57
CA ARG A 39 -2.00 -7.28 -10.64
C ARG A 39 -1.66 -5.80 -10.52
N ILE A 40 -1.71 -5.04 -11.62
CA ILE A 40 -1.44 -3.59 -11.61
C ILE A 40 -2.41 -2.87 -10.65
N PHE A 41 -3.68 -3.28 -10.64
CA PHE A 41 -4.74 -2.52 -9.97
C PHE A 41 -5.36 -3.20 -8.73
N ALA A 42 -5.27 -4.52 -8.59
CA ALA A 42 -5.86 -5.24 -7.45
C ALA A 42 -5.06 -5.08 -6.16
N ALA A 43 -3.76 -4.82 -6.27
CA ALA A 43 -2.88 -4.58 -5.13
C ALA A 43 -2.26 -3.19 -5.20
N ASN A 44 -1.88 -2.64 -4.04
CA ASN A 44 -1.15 -1.37 -3.94
C ASN A 44 0.35 -1.52 -4.25
N GLU A 45 0.74 -2.55 -5.02
CA GLU A 45 2.13 -2.88 -5.36
C GLU A 45 2.78 -1.79 -6.23
N PHE A 46 2.02 -1.26 -7.18
CA PHE A 46 2.49 -0.27 -8.15
C PHE A 46 2.00 1.15 -7.86
N SER A 47 1.55 1.42 -6.63
CA SER A 47 1.08 2.74 -6.27
C SER A 47 2.24 3.74 -6.23
N PRO A 48 2.10 4.90 -6.90
CA PRO A 48 3.16 5.90 -6.92
C PRO A 48 3.39 6.45 -5.51
N GLU A 49 4.65 6.71 -5.19
CA GLU A 49 5.00 7.43 -3.97
C GLU A 49 4.40 8.84 -4.03
N ARG A 50 3.88 9.31 -2.89
CA ARG A 50 3.25 10.63 -2.85
C ARG A 50 4.32 11.72 -2.78
N PHE A 51 4.44 12.48 -3.86
CA PHE A 51 5.12 13.76 -3.79
C PHE A 51 4.14 14.81 -3.26
N GLY A 52 4.42 15.31 -2.05
CA GLY A 52 3.53 16.22 -1.32
C GLY A 52 3.30 17.56 -2.06
N PRO A 53 2.39 18.41 -1.55
CA PRO A 53 2.06 19.67 -2.22
C PRO A 53 3.33 20.43 -2.55
N ALA A 54 3.59 20.58 -3.84
CA ALA A 54 4.80 21.20 -4.35
C ALA A 54 4.46 22.38 -5.24
N ARG A 55 5.21 23.47 -5.08
CA ARG A 55 5.05 24.67 -5.89
C ARG A 55 6.39 25.15 -6.39
N TRP A 56 6.53 25.26 -7.71
CA TRP A 56 7.66 25.88 -8.36
C TRP A 56 7.72 27.37 -8.05
N ILE A 57 8.91 27.87 -7.76
CA ILE A 57 9.20 29.28 -7.52
C ILE A 57 10.55 29.63 -8.17
N ASP A 58 10.94 30.90 -8.06
CA ASP A 58 12.24 31.40 -8.55
C ASP A 58 12.53 31.01 -10.01
N ASP A 59 11.49 31.03 -10.85
CA ASP A 59 11.55 30.68 -12.27
C ASP A 59 12.15 29.29 -12.54
N GLY A 60 11.78 28.31 -11.69
CA GLY A 60 12.23 26.92 -11.79
C GLY A 60 13.56 26.62 -11.10
N LYS A 61 14.23 27.64 -10.52
CA LYS A 61 15.45 27.44 -9.72
C LYS A 61 15.21 26.69 -8.43
N GLY A 62 13.97 26.64 -7.96
CA GLY A 62 13.57 25.77 -6.87
C GLY A 62 12.08 25.58 -6.77
N TYR A 63 11.70 24.76 -5.80
CA TYR A 63 10.31 24.53 -5.43
C TYR A 63 10.17 24.48 -3.91
N THR A 64 8.95 24.68 -3.44
CA THR A 64 8.59 24.45 -2.05
C THR A 64 7.87 23.13 -1.91
N THR A 65 8.04 22.46 -0.77
CA THR A 65 7.30 21.25 -0.39
C THR A 65 7.00 21.26 1.11
N LEU A 66 6.07 20.39 1.53
CA LEU A 66 5.81 20.13 2.95
C LEU A 66 6.63 18.93 3.41
N GLU A 67 7.49 19.08 4.41
CA GLU A 67 8.31 17.99 4.98
C GLU A 67 7.99 17.76 6.45
N LYS A 68 8.25 16.54 6.97
CA LYS A 68 8.01 16.22 8.38
C LYS A 68 8.88 17.13 9.27
N SER A 69 8.25 17.79 10.24
CA SER A 69 9.00 18.60 11.21
C SER A 69 9.67 17.72 12.26
N ALA A 70 10.90 18.07 12.66
CA ALA A 70 11.65 17.33 13.68
C ALA A 70 11.07 17.46 15.09
N GLY A 71 10.32 18.54 15.37
CA GLY A 71 9.89 18.89 16.73
C GLY A 71 8.40 18.78 17.03
N ILE A 72 7.54 18.58 16.02
CA ILE A 72 6.08 18.51 16.19
C ILE A 72 5.53 17.26 15.53
N THR A 73 4.93 16.37 16.33
CA THR A 73 4.26 15.16 15.85
C THR A 73 3.13 15.53 14.87
N ARG A 74 3.14 14.92 13.68
CA ARG A 74 2.24 15.24 12.56
C ARG A 74 2.37 16.67 12.01
N GLY A 75 3.35 17.44 12.48
CA GLY A 75 3.67 18.76 11.96
C GLY A 75 4.43 18.70 10.63
N ARG A 76 4.22 19.70 9.78
CA ARG A 76 4.93 19.83 8.50
C ARG A 76 5.55 21.22 8.36
N ASP A 77 6.83 21.27 8.01
CA ASP A 77 7.56 22.48 7.69
C ASP A 77 7.41 22.78 6.19
N ILE A 78 7.40 24.06 5.81
CA ILE A 78 7.55 24.47 4.41
C ILE A 78 9.03 24.57 4.12
N VAL A 79 9.51 23.75 3.19
CA VAL A 79 10.92 23.63 2.82
C VAL A 79 11.11 24.07 1.37
N TYR A 80 12.10 24.92 1.13
CA TYR A 80 12.63 25.23 -0.18
C TYR A 80 13.65 24.18 -0.60
N CYS A 81 13.55 23.71 -1.83
CA CYS A 81 14.47 22.79 -2.47
C CYS A 81 15.04 23.45 -3.73
N GLU A 82 16.36 23.62 -3.79
CA GLU A 82 17.05 24.14 -4.98
C GLU A 82 17.16 23.05 -6.05
N THR A 83 16.71 23.33 -7.27
CA THR A 83 16.65 22.36 -8.37
C THR A 83 18.03 21.86 -8.79
N LYS A 84 19.03 22.74 -8.83
CA LYS A 84 20.37 22.42 -9.36
C LYS A 84 21.19 21.54 -8.40
N SER A 85 21.09 21.79 -7.11
CA SER A 85 21.97 21.18 -6.10
C SER A 85 21.25 20.22 -5.16
N GLY A 86 19.92 20.27 -5.11
CA GLY A 86 19.13 19.56 -4.10
C GLY A 86 19.27 20.13 -2.68
N ARG A 87 19.88 21.31 -2.51
CA ARG A 87 19.98 21.97 -1.20
C ARG A 87 18.60 22.29 -0.66
N ARG A 88 18.43 22.07 0.65
CA ARG A 88 17.16 22.25 1.35
C ARG A 88 17.29 23.37 2.38
N LYS A 89 16.24 24.18 2.51
CA LYS A 89 16.15 25.25 3.49
C LYS A 89 14.73 25.33 4.03
N ILE A 90 14.56 25.25 5.35
CA ILE A 90 13.27 25.51 5.99
C ILE A 90 12.93 26.99 5.79
N LEU A 91 11.81 27.28 5.11
CA LEU A 91 11.28 28.63 4.93
C LEU A 91 10.33 29.00 6.05
N VAL A 92 9.40 28.08 6.38
CA VAL A 92 8.42 28.30 7.45
C VAL A 92 8.39 27.05 8.33
N PRO A 93 8.87 27.13 9.57
CA PRO A 93 8.73 26.02 10.49
C PRO A 93 7.27 25.91 10.95
N VAL A 94 6.80 24.70 11.20
CA VAL A 94 5.43 24.38 11.60
C VAL A 94 4.96 25.18 12.81
N LYS A 95 5.85 25.52 13.74
CA LYS A 95 5.55 26.35 14.92
C LYS A 95 5.05 27.75 14.57
N ASN A 96 5.33 28.23 13.35
CA ASN A 96 4.90 29.53 12.85
C ASN A 96 3.69 29.42 11.91
N ILE A 97 3.16 28.21 11.67
CA ILE A 97 1.96 28.01 10.85
C ILE A 97 0.75 28.12 11.76
N PHE A 98 -0.05 29.16 11.56
CA PHE A 98 -1.35 29.29 12.23
C PHE A 98 -2.38 28.41 11.52
N LEU A 99 -2.71 27.26 12.11
CA LEU A 99 -3.86 26.48 11.67
C LEU A 99 -5.09 26.99 12.44
N PRO A 100 -6.12 27.52 11.76
CA PRO A 100 -7.37 27.82 12.43
C PRO A 100 -7.89 26.54 13.09
N ARG A 101 -8.12 26.61 14.41
CA ARG A 101 -8.59 25.47 15.21
C ARG A 101 -9.85 24.93 14.54
N ARG A 102 -9.85 23.64 14.19
CA ARG A 102 -10.99 22.95 13.56
C ARG A 102 -12.23 23.25 14.42
N ILE A 103 -13.17 24.06 13.88
CA ILE A 103 -14.47 24.26 14.51
C ILE A 103 -15.20 22.92 14.29
N VAL A 104 -15.18 22.07 15.31
CA VAL A 104 -16.06 20.91 15.35
C VAL A 104 -17.44 21.50 15.59
N THR A 105 -18.22 21.67 14.52
CA THR A 105 -19.64 21.96 14.67
C THR A 105 -20.28 20.72 15.28
N SER A 106 -20.51 20.77 16.59
CA SER A 106 -21.39 19.83 17.26
C SER A 106 -22.78 20.07 16.68
N LYS A 107 -23.23 19.13 15.85
CA LYS A 107 -24.61 19.07 15.39
C LYS A 107 -25.43 18.57 16.58
N HIS A 108 -26.18 19.46 17.22
CA HIS A 108 -27.32 19.10 18.06
C HIS A 108 -28.48 18.69 17.17
#